data_AF-A0A7V0TZ82-F1
#
_entry.id   AF-A0A7V0TZ82-F1
#
_cell.length_a   1.000
_cell.length_b   1.000
_cell.length_c   1.000
_cell.angle_alpha   90.00
_cell.angle_beta   90.00
_cell.angle_gamma   90.00
#
_symmetry.space_group_name_H-M   'P 1'
#
loop_
_entity.id
_entity.type
_entity.pdbx_description
1 polymer ?
#
loop_
_entity_poly.entity_id
_entity_poly.type
_entity_poly.pdbx_seq_one_letter_code
_entity_poly.pdbx_strand_id
1 'polypeptide(L)'
;MNPRADMPPKQPKASTQSHLDIEVIRDGIVRLKTGGYRAVLRTTNVNFSLKSEMEQNAMIFAYRNFLNALAYPVQILIRSRALNIDNYLDGLKKYEEAQENELLKLQTSEYIDYIRRLIEVANILDRQFYVCVPYSSGGDEQVKMLTGLFGSKKKYEDTYFDSAKKQLQQRCEALSSHLSGVGVKSKQLTTKEIIQLFYDIYNPGTAQLEKLEINPEELTTPVTTFKSKQEMEEIEHHRQASQTVGT
;
A
#
# COMPACT_ATOMS: atom_id res chain seq x y z
N MET A 1 -41.80 -2.87 38.42
CA MET A 1 -41.50 -1.92 37.32
C MET A 1 -40.08 -1.42 37.46
N ASN A 2 -39.24 -1.61 36.43
CA ASN A 2 -38.04 -0.81 36.15
C ASN A 2 -38.41 0.07 34.92
N PRO A 3 -37.83 1.25 34.64
CA PRO A 3 -36.42 1.29 34.23
C PRO A 3 -35.62 2.63 34.35
N ARG A 4 -34.30 2.47 34.18
CA ARG A 4 -33.31 3.33 33.48
C ARG A 4 -32.63 4.48 34.24
N ALA A 5 -31.39 4.14 34.65
CA ALA A 5 -30.26 5.04 34.80
C ALA A 5 -29.97 5.81 33.50
N ASP A 6 -29.80 7.12 33.63
CA ASP A 6 -29.40 8.02 32.55
C ASP A 6 -27.87 8.04 32.47
N MET A 7 -27.31 7.29 31.51
CA MET A 7 -25.90 7.35 31.17
C MET A 7 -25.72 8.43 30.09
N PRO A 8 -24.76 9.35 30.20
CA PRO A 8 -24.52 10.34 29.15
C PRO A 8 -24.12 9.64 27.84
N PRO A 9 -24.49 10.18 26.67
CA PRO A 9 -24.21 9.55 25.38
C PRO A 9 -22.71 9.36 25.21
N LYS A 10 -22.31 8.09 25.03
CA LYS A 10 -20.92 7.68 24.79
C LYS A 10 -20.43 8.39 23.53
N GLN A 11 -19.56 9.39 23.68
CA GLN A 11 -18.97 10.11 22.56
C GLN A 11 -18.32 9.10 21.60
N PRO A 12 -18.57 9.20 20.27
CA PRO A 12 -17.95 8.30 19.32
C PRO A 12 -16.44 8.51 19.41
N LYS A 13 -15.72 7.47 19.84
CA LYS A 13 -14.26 7.46 19.88
C LYS A 13 -13.77 7.75 18.47
N ALA A 14 -13.03 8.84 18.29
CA ALA A 14 -12.40 9.17 17.03
C ALA A 14 -11.43 8.04 16.65
N SER A 15 -11.89 7.15 15.78
CA SER A 15 -11.08 6.13 15.15
C SER A 15 -10.02 6.84 14.31
N THR A 16 -8.78 6.35 14.29
CA THR A 16 -7.68 6.84 13.43
C THR A 16 -8.09 6.98 11.95
N GLN A 17 -9.19 6.31 11.56
CA GLN A 17 -9.91 6.40 10.28
C GLN A 17 -10.47 7.80 9.95
N SER A 18 -10.75 8.66 10.95
CA SER A 18 -11.25 10.02 10.71
C SER A 18 -10.19 10.95 10.09
N HIS A 19 -8.90 10.59 10.19
CA HIS A 19 -7.78 11.34 9.62
C HIS A 19 -7.30 10.83 8.26
N LEU A 20 -7.82 9.70 7.75
CA LEU A 20 -7.52 9.26 6.40
C LEU A 20 -8.38 10.03 5.39
N ASP A 21 -7.76 10.74 4.46
CA ASP A 21 -8.45 11.43 3.36
C ASP A 21 -8.95 10.48 2.26
N ILE A 22 -8.92 9.17 2.52
CA ILE A 22 -9.33 8.12 1.59
C ILE A 22 -10.80 7.78 1.83
N GLU A 23 -11.59 7.78 0.76
CA GLU A 23 -12.99 7.34 0.76
C GLU A 23 -13.08 5.85 0.43
N VAL A 24 -12.47 5.44 -0.69
CA VAL A 24 -12.51 4.05 -1.14
C VAL A 24 -11.28 3.71 -2.00
N ILE A 25 -10.84 2.46 -1.94
CA ILE A 25 -9.83 1.91 -2.85
C ILE A 25 -10.48 0.80 -3.65
N ARG A 26 -10.53 0.94 -4.97
CA ARG A 26 -11.15 -0.01 -5.89
C ARG A 26 -10.34 -0.06 -7.18
N ASP A 27 -10.16 -1.26 -7.74
CA ASP A 27 -9.45 -1.50 -9.00
C ASP A 27 -8.08 -0.81 -9.13
N GLY A 28 -7.29 -0.77 -8.05
CA GLY A 28 -5.97 -0.10 -8.06
C GLY A 28 -6.05 1.43 -8.13
N ILE A 29 -7.19 2.02 -7.78
CA ILE A 29 -7.43 3.46 -7.73
C ILE A 29 -7.90 3.85 -6.33
N VAL A 30 -7.33 4.92 -5.80
CA VAL A 30 -7.73 5.55 -4.55
C VAL A 30 -8.67 6.71 -4.87
N ARG A 31 -9.87 6.70 -4.30
CA ARG A 31 -10.76 7.86 -4.27
C ARG A 31 -10.62 8.56 -2.93
N LEU A 32 -10.42 9.86 -2.98
CA LEU A 32 -10.29 10.73 -1.81
C LEU A 32 -11.66 11.23 -1.38
N LYS A 33 -11.83 11.53 -0.09
CA LYS A 33 -13.06 12.15 0.47
C LYS A 33 -13.37 13.51 -0.17
N THR A 34 -12.37 14.15 -0.77
CA THR A 34 -12.48 15.40 -1.53
C THR A 34 -12.98 15.20 -2.97
N GLY A 35 -13.26 13.97 -3.40
CA GLY A 35 -13.74 13.63 -4.74
C GLY A 35 -12.64 13.34 -5.77
N GLY A 36 -11.37 13.59 -5.42
CA GLY A 36 -10.24 13.31 -6.30
C GLY A 36 -9.91 11.82 -6.42
N TYR A 37 -9.38 11.42 -7.56
CA TYR A 37 -8.87 10.06 -7.81
C TYR A 37 -7.35 10.04 -7.89
N ARG A 38 -6.72 8.98 -7.41
CA ARG A 38 -5.27 8.77 -7.48
C ARG A 38 -4.98 7.35 -7.95
N ALA A 39 -4.05 7.23 -8.88
CA ALA A 39 -3.35 5.96 -9.14
C ALA A 39 -1.94 6.03 -8.56
N VAL A 40 -1.39 4.89 -8.15
CA VAL A 40 -0.05 4.80 -7.58
C VAL A 40 0.79 3.85 -8.43
N LEU A 41 1.91 4.33 -8.91
CA LEU A 41 2.93 3.52 -9.59
C LEU A 41 4.06 3.23 -8.60
N ARG A 42 4.53 1.99 -8.53
CA ARG A 42 5.83 1.66 -7.94
C ARG A 42 6.89 1.66 -9.03
N THR A 43 8.05 2.24 -8.76
CA THR A 43 9.14 2.34 -9.72
C THR A 43 10.39 1.63 -9.26
N THR A 44 11.23 1.20 -10.20
CA THR A 44 12.59 0.74 -9.91
C THR A 44 13.50 1.93 -9.64
N ASN A 45 14.67 1.64 -9.07
CA ASN A 45 15.79 2.56 -9.06
C ASN A 45 16.73 2.29 -10.24
N VAL A 46 17.60 3.25 -10.54
CA VAL A 46 18.69 3.10 -11.51
C VAL A 46 19.97 3.61 -10.88
N ASN A 47 21.08 2.88 -11.06
CA ASN A 47 22.37 3.31 -10.54
C ASN A 47 23.08 4.21 -11.56
N PHE A 48 22.69 5.48 -11.56
CA PHE A 48 23.16 6.49 -12.52
C PHE A 48 24.69 6.63 -12.54
N SER A 49 25.34 6.58 -11.38
CA SER A 49 26.80 6.76 -11.26
C SER A 49 27.63 5.63 -11.88
N LEU A 50 27.05 4.45 -12.07
CA LEU A 50 27.73 3.31 -12.72
C LEU A 50 27.58 3.31 -14.24
N LYS A 51 26.85 4.28 -14.80
CA LYS A 51 26.63 4.41 -16.24
C LYS A 51 27.78 5.15 -16.91
N SER A 52 28.02 4.86 -18.19
CA SER A 52 28.96 5.64 -19.01
C SER A 52 28.47 7.08 -19.18
N GLU A 53 29.37 8.03 -19.48
CA GLU A 53 28.98 9.44 -19.70
C GLU A 53 27.92 9.60 -20.79
N MET A 54 28.01 8.82 -21.87
CA MET A 54 27.03 8.83 -22.95
C MET A 54 25.65 8.37 -22.46
N GLU A 55 25.57 7.29 -21.69
CA GLU A 55 24.31 6.82 -21.09
C GLU A 55 23.77 7.81 -20.07
N GLN A 56 24.63 8.40 -19.24
CA GLN A 56 24.26 9.42 -18.27
C GLN A 56 23.63 10.64 -18.96
N ASN A 57 24.27 11.15 -20.03
CA ASN A 57 23.74 12.25 -20.82
C ASN A 57 22.39 11.88 -21.46
N ALA A 58 22.26 10.68 -22.04
CA ALA A 58 21.00 10.21 -22.59
C ALA A 58 19.88 10.16 -21.54
N MET A 59 20.18 9.67 -20.33
CA MET A 59 19.24 9.66 -19.20
C MET A 59 18.85 11.08 -18.77
N ILE A 60 19.79 12.03 -18.73
CA ILE A 60 19.49 13.44 -18.41
C ILE A 60 18.55 14.04 -19.46
N PHE A 61 18.81 13.81 -20.76
CA PHE A 61 17.92 14.27 -21.82
C PHE A 61 16.53 13.63 -21.73
N ALA A 62 16.45 12.34 -21.48
CA ALA A 62 15.18 11.65 -21.27
C ALA A 62 14.42 12.20 -20.05
N TYR A 63 15.13 12.47 -18.95
CA TYR A 63 14.54 13.03 -17.74
C TYR A 63 14.00 14.45 -17.98
N ARG A 64 14.73 15.28 -18.73
CA ARG A 64 14.23 16.60 -19.17
C ARG A 64 12.95 16.47 -19.98
N ASN A 65 12.91 15.55 -20.94
CA ASN A 65 11.71 15.31 -21.75
C ASN A 65 10.54 14.84 -20.90
N PHE A 66 10.80 13.97 -19.92
CA PHE A 66 9.81 13.55 -18.95
C PHE A 66 9.22 14.74 -18.18
N LEU A 67 10.05 15.62 -17.62
CA LEU A 67 9.59 16.81 -16.88
C LEU A 67 8.74 17.74 -17.76
N ASN A 68 9.16 17.93 -19.01
CA ASN A 68 8.42 18.76 -19.98
C ASN A 68 7.07 18.16 -20.39
N ALA A 69 6.92 16.83 -20.30
CA ALA A 69 5.69 16.13 -20.66
C ALA A 69 4.64 16.10 -19.53
N LEU A 70 4.98 16.55 -18.32
CA LEU A 70 4.06 16.55 -17.18
C LEU A 70 3.01 17.65 -17.31
N ALA A 71 1.77 17.26 -17.65
CA ALA A 71 0.62 18.16 -17.72
C ALA A 71 -0.16 18.29 -16.39
N TYR A 72 0.28 17.62 -15.32
CA TYR A 72 -0.40 17.56 -14.04
C TYR A 72 0.60 17.31 -12.89
N PRO A 73 0.27 17.71 -11.65
CA PRO A 73 1.20 17.60 -10.53
C PRO A 73 1.34 16.14 -10.08
N VAL A 74 2.40 15.47 -10.51
CA VAL A 74 2.76 14.15 -9.98
C VAL A 74 3.45 14.30 -8.63
N GLN A 75 3.15 13.40 -7.70
CA GLN A 75 3.85 13.34 -6.42
C GLN A 75 4.80 12.15 -6.43
N ILE A 76 6.05 12.38 -6.04
CA ILE A 76 7.05 11.32 -5.86
C ILE A 76 7.17 11.07 -4.36
N LEU A 77 6.95 9.82 -3.96
CA LEU A 77 7.08 9.36 -2.58
C LEU A 77 8.23 8.36 -2.50
N ILE A 78 9.21 8.66 -1.64
CA ILE A 78 10.33 7.78 -1.35
C ILE A 78 10.18 7.27 0.07
N ARG A 79 10.16 5.95 0.22
CA ARG A 79 10.02 5.24 1.49
C ARG A 79 11.31 4.48 1.77
N SER A 80 12.00 4.83 2.85
CA SER A 80 13.14 4.05 3.34
C SER A 80 12.72 3.25 4.56
N ARG A 81 13.10 1.98 4.62
CA ARG A 81 12.91 1.10 5.79
C ARG A 81 14.15 0.22 5.98
N ALA A 82 14.36 -0.30 7.18
CA ALA A 82 15.37 -1.33 7.39
C ALA A 82 15.06 -2.54 6.48
N LEU A 83 16.10 -3.12 5.87
CA LEU A 83 15.97 -4.31 5.05
C LEU A 83 15.52 -5.47 5.94
N ASN A 84 14.31 -5.97 5.71
CA ASN A 84 13.83 -7.20 6.35
C ASN A 84 14.32 -8.41 5.53
N ILE A 85 15.13 -9.27 6.16
CA ILE A 85 15.62 -10.52 5.56
C ILE A 85 15.11 -11.78 6.29
N ASP A 86 14.08 -11.64 7.14
CA ASP A 86 13.61 -12.74 8.00
C ASP A 86 13.25 -13.97 7.16
N ASN A 87 12.53 -13.78 6.05
CA ASN A 87 12.17 -14.88 5.15
C ASN A 87 13.40 -15.59 4.54
N TYR A 88 14.49 -14.85 4.30
CA TYR A 88 15.73 -15.41 3.78
C TYR A 88 16.43 -16.24 4.86
N LEU A 89 16.52 -15.70 6.09
CA LEU A 89 17.09 -16.42 7.23
C LEU A 89 16.29 -17.65 7.60
N ASP A 90 14.95 -17.58 7.58
CA ASP A 90 14.08 -18.72 7.82
C ASP A 90 14.24 -19.79 6.74
N GLY A 91 14.47 -19.37 5.49
CA GLY A 91 14.84 -20.29 4.41
C GLY A 91 16.14 -21.01 4.71
N LEU A 92 17.19 -20.28 5.09
CA LEU A 92 18.49 -20.85 5.46
C LEU A 92 18.40 -21.80 6.65
N LYS A 93 17.61 -21.48 7.67
CA LYS A 93 17.37 -22.37 8.82
C LYS A 93 16.73 -23.69 8.39
N LYS A 94 15.76 -23.66 7.48
CA LYS A 94 15.18 -24.90 6.95
C LYS A 94 16.21 -25.73 6.17
N TYR A 95 17.12 -25.09 5.44
CA TYR A 95 18.23 -25.78 4.78
C TYR A 95 19.23 -26.37 5.79
N GLU A 96 19.53 -25.65 6.86
CA GLU A 96 20.38 -26.11 7.96
C GLU A 96 19.80 -27.36 8.64
N GLU A 97 18.50 -27.34 8.95
CA GLU A 97 17.78 -28.45 9.58
C GLU A 97 17.73 -29.71 8.70
N ALA A 98 17.66 -29.53 7.38
CA ALA A 98 17.63 -30.63 6.41
C ALA A 98 19.02 -31.24 6.12
N GLN A 99 20.10 -30.63 6.61
CA GLN A 99 21.46 -31.06 6.31
C GLN A 99 21.89 -32.24 7.19
N GLU A 100 22.29 -33.36 6.57
CA GLU A 100 22.80 -34.55 7.28
C GLU A 100 24.27 -34.40 7.71
N ASN A 101 25.04 -33.56 7.00
CA ASN A 101 26.45 -33.35 7.29
C ASN A 101 26.62 -32.25 8.36
N GLU A 102 27.08 -32.66 9.55
CA GLU A 102 27.30 -31.77 10.70
C GLU A 102 28.24 -30.59 10.41
N LEU A 103 29.28 -30.77 9.59
CA LEU A 103 30.20 -29.68 9.24
C LEU A 103 29.50 -28.62 8.39
N LEU A 104 28.71 -29.05 7.40
CA LEU A 104 27.95 -28.13 6.56
C LEU A 104 26.82 -27.47 7.34
N LYS A 105 26.25 -28.15 8.33
CA LYS A 105 25.25 -27.60 9.25
C LYS A 105 25.85 -26.47 10.09
N LEU A 106 27.00 -26.72 10.73
CA LEU A 106 27.74 -25.71 11.48
C LEU A 106 28.07 -24.49 10.61
N GLN A 107 28.58 -24.72 9.40
CA GLN A 107 28.91 -23.64 8.46
C GLN A 107 27.68 -22.81 8.06
N THR A 108 26.52 -23.45 7.92
CA THR A 108 25.26 -22.75 7.61
C THR A 108 24.81 -21.89 8.79
N SER A 109 24.90 -22.39 10.03
CA SER A 109 24.61 -21.60 11.23
C SER A 109 25.52 -20.38 11.36
N GLU A 110 26.84 -20.57 11.15
CA GLU A 110 27.81 -19.45 11.20
C GLU A 110 27.50 -18.40 10.12
N TYR A 111 27.09 -18.82 8.93
CA TYR A 111 26.69 -17.93 7.86
C TYR A 111 25.43 -17.12 8.22
N ILE A 112 24.41 -17.77 8.79
CA ILE A 112 23.19 -17.10 9.27
C ILE A 112 23.54 -16.01 10.30
N ASP A 113 24.40 -16.34 11.27
CA ASP A 113 24.82 -15.39 12.31
C ASP A 113 25.67 -14.25 11.75
N TYR A 114 26.56 -14.54 10.81
CA TYR A 114 27.33 -13.53 10.10
C TYR A 114 26.43 -12.54 9.36
N ILE A 115 25.44 -13.03 8.60
CA ILE A 115 24.52 -12.17 7.84
C ILE A 115 23.66 -11.32 8.78
N ARG A 116 23.19 -11.87 9.90
CA ARG A 116 22.45 -11.10 10.92
C ARG A 116 23.28 -9.93 11.45
N ARG A 117 24.51 -10.21 11.91
CA ARG A 117 25.41 -9.18 12.42
C ARG A 117 25.76 -8.15 11.36
N LEU A 118 26.00 -8.58 10.12
CA LEU A 118 26.32 -7.68 9.01
C LEU A 118 25.20 -6.65 8.79
N ILE A 119 23.94 -7.08 8.82
CA ILE A 119 22.81 -6.18 8.58
C ILE A 119 22.58 -5.23 9.76
N GLU A 120 22.73 -5.71 10.99
CA GLU A 120 22.66 -4.87 12.19
C GLU A 120 23.72 -3.78 12.17
N VAL A 121 24.97 -4.12 11.83
CA VAL A 121 26.09 -3.17 11.81
C VAL A 121 26.00 -2.23 10.62
N ALA A 122 25.69 -2.74 9.43
CA ALA A 122 25.65 -1.93 8.20
C ALA A 122 24.39 -1.07 8.07
N ASN A 123 23.37 -1.28 8.92
CA ASN A 123 22.07 -0.59 8.89
C ASN A 123 21.51 -0.49 7.46
N ILE A 124 21.45 -1.63 6.77
CA ILE A 124 21.09 -1.67 5.36
C ILE A 124 19.62 -1.27 5.19
N LEU A 125 19.38 -0.27 4.34
CA LEU A 125 18.05 0.26 4.05
C LEU A 125 17.52 -0.25 2.72
N ASP A 126 16.25 -0.66 2.72
CA ASP A 126 15.43 -0.89 1.54
C ASP A 126 14.69 0.42 1.18
N ARG A 127 14.87 0.89 -0.05
CA ARG A 127 14.24 2.10 -0.58
C ARG A 127 13.20 1.75 -1.63
N GLN A 128 11.95 2.08 -1.33
CA GLN A 128 10.81 1.91 -2.21
C GLN A 128 10.40 3.26 -2.79
N PHE A 129 10.18 3.30 -4.11
CA PHE A 129 9.86 4.52 -4.85
C PHE A 129 8.46 4.41 -5.44
N TYR A 130 7.66 5.45 -5.21
CA TYR A 130 6.29 5.53 -5.67
C TYR A 130 6.03 6.85 -6.38
N VAL A 131 5.17 6.81 -7.40
CA VAL A 131 4.68 7.99 -8.10
C VAL A 131 3.17 7.99 -8.05
N CYS A 132 2.59 9.00 -7.40
CA CYS A 132 1.15 9.20 -7.31
C CYS A 132 0.68 10.10 -8.45
N VAL A 133 -0.28 9.59 -9.22
CA VAL A 133 -0.84 10.24 -10.40
C VAL A 133 -2.24 10.75 -10.06
N PRO A 134 -2.48 12.08 -10.08
CA PRO A 134 -3.80 12.61 -9.79
C PRO A 134 -4.70 12.62 -11.01
N TYR A 135 -6.00 12.47 -10.74
CA TYR A 135 -7.08 12.87 -11.61
C TYR A 135 -8.19 13.48 -10.77
N SER A 136 -8.72 14.62 -11.20
CA SER A 136 -9.93 15.20 -10.63
C SER A 136 -10.86 15.47 -11.81
N SER A 137 -11.97 14.76 -11.87
CA SER A 137 -13.08 15.24 -12.69
C SER A 137 -13.60 16.50 -11.99
N GLY A 138 -13.54 17.67 -12.63
CA GLY A 138 -14.22 18.88 -12.15
C GLY A 138 -15.75 18.76 -12.02
N GLY A 139 -16.28 17.53 -12.09
CA GLY A 139 -17.70 17.20 -12.05
C GLY A 139 -18.26 17.01 -10.65
N ASP A 140 -17.47 17.07 -9.58
CA ASP A 140 -17.99 16.81 -8.23
C ASP A 140 -19.00 17.87 -7.75
N GLU A 141 -18.89 19.11 -8.24
CA GLU A 141 -19.92 20.14 -8.07
C GLU A 141 -21.18 19.86 -8.90
N GLN A 142 -21.03 19.39 -10.13
CA GLN A 142 -22.17 19.02 -10.99
C GLN A 142 -22.91 17.77 -10.49
N VAL A 143 -22.18 16.78 -9.96
CA VAL A 143 -22.74 15.57 -9.35
C VAL A 143 -23.62 15.94 -8.16
N LYS A 144 -23.16 16.85 -7.29
CA LYS A 144 -23.92 17.35 -6.13
C LYS A 144 -25.18 18.11 -6.54
N MET A 145 -25.13 18.92 -7.61
CA MET A 145 -26.33 19.59 -8.13
C MET A 145 -27.34 18.61 -8.74
N LEU A 146 -26.89 17.62 -9.53
CA LEU A 146 -27.79 16.70 -10.25
C LEU A 146 -28.43 15.64 -9.33
N THR A 147 -27.70 15.18 -8.30
CA THR A 147 -28.20 14.20 -7.33
C THR A 147 -29.20 14.77 -6.32
N GLY A 148 -29.34 16.09 -6.22
CA GLY A 148 -30.41 16.74 -5.46
C GLY A 148 -31.79 16.66 -6.13
N LEU A 149 -31.84 16.37 -7.44
CA LEU A 149 -33.08 16.36 -8.24
C LEU A 149 -33.53 14.96 -8.69
N PHE A 150 -32.63 13.97 -8.79
CA PHE A 150 -32.99 12.61 -9.21
C PHE A 150 -32.29 11.55 -8.33
N GLY A 151 -33.10 10.70 -7.69
CA GLY A 151 -32.73 9.76 -6.61
C GLY A 151 -31.90 8.52 -6.99
N SER A 152 -30.97 8.62 -7.95
CA SER A 152 -30.13 7.48 -8.38
C SER A 152 -28.63 7.77 -8.29
N LYS A 153 -28.15 8.10 -7.08
CA LYS A 153 -26.74 8.35 -6.75
C LYS A 153 -25.77 7.26 -7.25
N LYS A 154 -26.12 5.98 -7.06
CA LYS A 154 -25.20 4.86 -7.22
C LYS A 154 -24.79 4.59 -8.68
N LYS A 155 -25.73 4.67 -9.64
CA LYS A 155 -25.42 4.46 -11.07
C LYS A 155 -24.55 5.56 -11.66
N TYR A 156 -24.79 6.81 -11.22
CA TYR A 156 -24.02 7.95 -11.70
C TYR A 156 -22.57 7.86 -11.20
N GLU A 157 -22.39 7.55 -9.93
CA GLU A 157 -21.07 7.40 -9.30
C GLU A 157 -20.17 6.34 -9.97
N ASP A 158 -20.73 5.18 -10.33
CA ASP A 158 -20.00 4.14 -11.07
C ASP A 158 -19.56 4.62 -12.47
N THR A 159 -20.40 5.37 -13.19
CA THR A 159 -20.02 5.90 -14.52
C THR A 159 -18.89 6.92 -14.47
N TYR A 160 -18.84 7.76 -13.43
CA TYR A 160 -17.74 8.70 -13.21
C TYR A 160 -16.46 7.98 -12.82
N PHE A 161 -16.57 6.95 -11.98
CA PHE A 161 -15.43 6.11 -11.61
C PHE A 161 -14.81 5.45 -12.84
N ASP A 162 -15.61 4.88 -13.75
CA ASP A 162 -15.11 4.23 -14.96
C ASP A 162 -14.40 5.22 -15.90
N SER A 163 -14.92 6.44 -16.02
CA SER A 163 -14.27 7.51 -16.78
C SER A 163 -12.95 7.93 -16.15
N ALA A 164 -12.94 8.15 -14.83
CA ALA A 164 -11.75 8.49 -14.06
C ALA A 164 -10.68 7.40 -14.16
N LYS A 165 -11.09 6.12 -14.13
CA LYS A 165 -10.23 4.96 -14.29
C LYS A 165 -9.55 4.95 -15.65
N LYS A 166 -10.29 5.15 -16.73
CA LYS A 166 -9.72 5.25 -18.09
C LYS A 166 -8.71 6.39 -18.21
N GLN A 167 -9.04 7.56 -17.66
CA GLN A 167 -8.16 8.72 -17.67
C GLN A 167 -6.87 8.49 -16.86
N LEU A 168 -6.99 7.89 -15.67
CA LEU A 168 -5.83 7.52 -14.86
C LEU A 168 -4.98 6.48 -15.54
N GLN A 169 -5.58 5.47 -16.17
CA GLN A 169 -4.85 4.44 -16.89
C GLN A 169 -4.02 5.05 -18.04
N GLN A 170 -4.62 5.91 -18.86
CA GLN A 170 -3.90 6.63 -19.91
C GLN A 170 -2.74 7.48 -19.36
N ARG A 171 -2.96 8.18 -18.24
CA ARG A 171 -1.90 8.95 -17.57
C ARG A 171 -0.78 8.05 -17.05
N CYS A 172 -1.13 6.92 -16.43
CA CYS A 172 -0.18 5.93 -15.94
C CYS A 172 0.63 5.30 -17.06
N GLU A 173 0.02 4.93 -18.18
CA GLU A 173 0.71 4.38 -19.35
C GLU A 173 1.68 5.39 -19.96
N ALA A 174 1.24 6.64 -20.17
CA ALA A 174 2.09 7.71 -20.65
C ALA A 174 3.27 7.95 -19.70
N LEU A 175 3.00 8.07 -18.40
CA LEU A 175 4.05 8.25 -17.39
C LEU A 175 5.03 7.08 -17.36
N SER A 176 4.54 5.85 -17.46
CA SER A 176 5.36 4.64 -17.48
C SER A 176 6.28 4.60 -18.70
N SER A 177 5.78 5.03 -19.86
CA SER A 177 6.58 5.15 -21.08
C SER A 177 7.70 6.18 -20.94
N HIS A 178 7.40 7.37 -20.40
CA HIS A 178 8.42 8.40 -20.18
C HIS A 178 9.48 7.94 -19.16
N LEU A 179 9.07 7.34 -18.04
CA LEU A 179 9.98 6.79 -17.03
C LEU A 179 10.87 5.68 -17.60
N SER A 180 10.32 4.81 -18.45
CA SER A 180 11.09 3.76 -19.11
C SER A 180 12.19 4.35 -20.01
N GLY A 181 11.96 5.49 -20.64
CA GLY A 181 12.98 6.23 -21.41
C GLY A 181 14.15 6.72 -20.55
N VAL A 182 13.91 6.98 -19.26
CA VAL A 182 14.95 7.32 -18.27
C VAL A 182 15.64 6.06 -17.70
N GLY A 183 15.20 4.87 -18.11
CA GLY A 183 15.67 3.59 -17.56
C GLY A 183 14.99 3.20 -16.25
N VAL A 184 13.89 3.87 -15.88
CA VAL A 184 13.09 3.58 -14.69
C VAL A 184 11.85 2.78 -15.09
N LYS A 185 11.77 1.52 -14.67
CA LYS A 185 10.58 0.70 -14.89
C LYS A 185 9.53 1.06 -13.86
N SER A 186 8.25 0.97 -14.24
CA SER A 186 7.14 1.25 -13.34
C SER A 186 6.02 0.21 -13.49
N LYS A 187 5.28 0.01 -12.40
CA LYS A 187 4.12 -0.89 -12.33
C LYS A 187 3.04 -0.20 -11.50
N GLN A 188 1.81 -0.16 -12.00
CA GLN A 188 0.68 0.29 -11.19
C GLN A 188 0.39 -0.68 -10.05
N LEU A 189 0.16 -0.14 -8.85
CA LEU A 189 -0.21 -0.92 -7.69
C LEU A 189 -1.64 -1.42 -7.80
N THR A 190 -1.83 -2.69 -7.44
CA THR A 190 -3.14 -3.30 -7.24
C THR A 190 -3.79 -2.80 -5.96
N THR A 191 -5.11 -3.00 -5.82
CA THR A 191 -5.85 -2.66 -4.58
C THR A 191 -5.18 -3.21 -3.33
N LYS A 192 -4.71 -4.47 -3.37
CA LYS A 192 -4.01 -5.11 -2.24
C LYS A 192 -2.70 -4.39 -1.90
N GLU A 193 -1.87 -4.11 -2.91
CA GLU A 193 -0.59 -3.42 -2.73
C GLU A 193 -0.79 -1.98 -2.19
N ILE A 194 -1.86 -1.29 -2.59
CA ILE A 194 -2.19 0.04 -2.08
C ILE A 194 -2.63 -0.03 -0.61
N ILE A 195 -3.48 -0.99 -0.26
CA ILE A 195 -3.91 -1.20 1.14
C ILE A 195 -2.70 -1.49 2.02
N GLN A 196 -1.81 -2.38 1.58
CA GLN A 196 -0.55 -2.66 2.28
C GLN A 196 0.29 -1.39 2.44
N LEU A 197 0.46 -0.61 1.37
CA LEU A 197 1.22 0.64 1.43
C LEU A 197 0.66 1.60 2.48
N PHE A 198 -0.66 1.80 2.53
CA PHE A 198 -1.26 2.65 3.56
C PHE A 198 -1.11 2.05 4.95
N TYR A 199 -1.30 0.74 5.12
CA TYR A 199 -1.06 0.07 6.39
C TYR A 199 0.36 0.33 6.90
N ASP A 200 1.36 0.17 6.02
CA ASP A 200 2.77 0.43 6.31
C ASP A 200 3.08 1.90 6.57
N ILE A 201 2.26 2.84 6.08
CA ILE A 201 2.41 4.30 6.31
C ILE A 201 1.82 4.68 7.66
N TYR A 202 0.61 4.21 7.97
CA TYR A 202 -0.13 4.62 9.17
C TYR A 202 0.25 3.83 10.42
N ASN A 203 0.94 2.70 10.29
CA ASN A 203 1.38 1.86 11.41
C ASN A 203 2.91 1.67 11.41
N PRO A 204 3.70 2.76 11.55
CA PRO A 204 5.15 2.65 11.67
C PRO A 204 5.50 1.90 12.97
N GLY A 205 6.14 0.73 12.85
CA GLY A 205 6.54 -0.12 13.98
C GLY A 205 5.83 -1.47 14.02
N THR A 206 4.49 -1.53 13.94
CA THR A 206 3.76 -2.81 13.90
C THR A 206 3.72 -3.44 12.51
N ALA A 207 3.77 -2.66 11.43
CA ALA A 207 3.87 -3.20 10.07
C ALA A 207 5.17 -3.98 9.79
N GLN A 208 6.19 -3.79 10.64
CA GLN A 208 7.41 -4.62 10.60
C GLN A 208 7.23 -5.97 11.31
N LEU A 209 6.26 -6.08 12.22
CA LEU A 209 6.01 -7.26 13.06
C LEU A 209 4.80 -8.08 12.61
N GLU A 210 3.80 -7.46 11.98
CA GLU A 210 2.57 -8.10 11.51
C GLU A 210 2.56 -8.17 9.98
N LYS A 211 2.78 -9.37 9.43
CA LYS A 211 2.55 -9.67 8.01
C LYS A 211 1.04 -9.77 7.80
N LEU A 212 0.46 -8.94 6.93
CA LEU A 212 -0.96 -9.05 6.58
C LEU A 212 -1.16 -10.31 5.72
N GLU A 213 -1.64 -11.39 6.32
CA GLU A 213 -2.17 -12.54 5.58
C GLU A 213 -3.58 -12.20 5.09
N ILE A 214 -3.69 -11.53 3.93
CA ILE A 214 -4.98 -11.13 3.38
C ILE A 214 -5.59 -12.31 2.61
N ASN A 215 -6.63 -12.93 3.19
CA ASN A 215 -7.38 -14.03 2.58
C ASN A 215 -8.21 -13.52 1.38
N PRO A 216 -8.11 -14.11 0.16
CA PRO A 216 -8.75 -13.57 -1.05
C PRO A 216 -10.27 -13.45 -1.01
N GLU A 217 -10.95 -14.26 -0.19
CA GLU A 217 -12.41 -14.31 -0.10
C GLU A 217 -12.99 -13.16 0.74
N GLU A 218 -12.18 -12.46 1.54
CA GLU A 218 -12.64 -11.30 2.31
C GLU A 218 -12.75 -10.01 1.46
N LEU A 219 -12.19 -10.00 0.25
CA LEU A 219 -12.11 -8.83 -0.64
C LEU A 219 -13.21 -8.75 -1.71
N THR A 220 -14.09 -9.75 -1.82
CA THR A 220 -15.25 -9.71 -2.72
C THR A 220 -16.43 -8.93 -2.14
N THR A 221 -16.39 -8.58 -0.85
CA THR A 221 -17.30 -7.58 -0.30
C THR A 221 -16.71 -6.19 -0.52
N PRO A 222 -17.49 -5.19 -0.97
CA PRO A 222 -17.05 -3.81 -0.82
C PRO A 222 -16.78 -3.63 0.67
N VAL A 223 -15.50 -3.47 1.05
CA VAL A 223 -15.09 -3.27 2.44
C VAL A 223 -15.76 -1.98 2.90
N THR A 224 -16.97 -2.13 3.45
CA THR A 224 -17.83 -1.02 3.86
C THR A 224 -17.40 -0.53 5.23
N THR A 225 -16.55 -1.26 5.95
CA THR A 225 -15.95 -0.79 7.20
C THR A 225 -14.70 -1.61 7.47
N PHE A 226 -13.55 -0.96 7.61
CA PHE A 226 -12.36 -1.58 8.17
C PHE A 226 -12.62 -1.77 9.67
N LYS A 227 -12.74 -3.02 10.12
CA LYS A 227 -12.87 -3.32 11.55
C LYS A 227 -11.61 -2.85 12.27
N SER A 228 -11.81 -2.17 13.39
CA SER A 228 -10.73 -1.66 14.23
C SER A 228 -9.98 -2.80 14.93
N LYS A 229 -8.72 -2.60 15.33
CA LYS A 229 -7.93 -3.59 16.10
C LYS A 229 -8.69 -4.12 17.34
N GLN A 230 -9.55 -3.29 17.93
CA GLN A 230 -10.38 -3.67 19.09
C GLN A 230 -11.53 -4.63 18.74
N GLU A 231 -12.11 -4.54 17.54
CA GLU A 231 -13.16 -5.46 17.10
C GLU A 231 -12.58 -6.81 16.66
N MET A 232 -11.32 -6.83 16.20
CA MET A 232 -10.60 -8.07 15.90
C MET A 232 -10.20 -8.79 17.20
N GLU A 233 -9.75 -8.04 18.21
CA GLU A 233 -9.47 -8.57 19.56
C GLU A 233 -10.74 -9.10 20.25
N GLU A 234 -11.90 -8.44 20.10
CA GLU A 234 -13.18 -8.92 20.65
C GLU A 234 -13.69 -10.20 19.96
N ILE A 235 -13.42 -10.37 18.66
CA ILE A 235 -13.73 -11.60 17.90
C ILE A 235 -12.80 -12.74 18.31
N GLU A 236 -11.50 -12.46 18.53
CA GLU A 236 -10.52 -13.42 19.06
C GLU A 236 -10.93 -13.89 20.47
N HIS A 237 -11.34 -12.96 21.33
CA HIS A 237 -11.72 -13.24 22.71
C HIS A 237 -13.08 -13.98 22.80
N HIS A 238 -14.02 -13.72 21.90
CA HIS A 238 -15.28 -14.50 21.79
C HIS A 238 -15.06 -15.89 21.20
N ARG A 239 -14.08 -16.04 20.29
CA ARG A 239 -13.70 -17.33 19.70
C ARG A 239 -13.01 -18.23 20.73
N GLN A 240 -12.15 -17.67 21.59
CA GLN A 240 -11.51 -18.39 22.69
C GLN A 240 -12.51 -18.76 23.81
N ALA A 241 -13.44 -17.87 24.16
CA ALA A 241 -14.48 -18.16 25.16
C ALA A 241 -15.47 -19.24 24.70
N SER A 242 -15.74 -19.36 23.40
CA SER A 242 -16.61 -20.41 22.85
C SER A 242 -15.95 -21.79 22.80
N GLN A 243 -14.63 -21.88 22.93
CA GLN A 243 -13.89 -23.16 23.00
C GLN A 243 -13.73 -23.70 24.42
N THR A 244 -13.95 -22.89 25.47
CA THR A 244 -13.81 -23.31 26.87
C THR A 244 -15.11 -23.82 27.51
N VAL A 245 -16.26 -23.64 26.85
CA VAL A 245 -17.58 -24.09 27.36
C VAL A 245 -18.01 -25.43 26.74
N GLY A 246 -17.15 -26.04 25.91
CA GLY A 246 -17.41 -27.28 25.19
C GLY A 246 -16.65 -28.52 25.67
N THR A 247 -16.25 -28.57 26.95
CA THR A 247 -15.72 -29.78 27.61
C THR A 247 -16.46 -30.05 28.91
#